data_AF-A0AAD2A005-F1
#
_entry.id   AF-A0AAD2A005-F1
#
_cell.length_a   1.000
_cell.length_b   1.000
_cell.length_c   1.000
_cell.angle_alpha   90.00
_cell.angle_beta   90.00
_cell.angle_gamma   90.00
#
_symmetry.space_group_name_H-M   'P 1'
#
loop_
_entity.id
_entity.type
_entity.pdbx_description
1 polymer ?
#
loop_
_entity_poly.entity_id
_entity_poly.type
_entity_poly.pdbx_seq_one_letter_code
_entity_poly.pdbx_strand_id
1 'polypeptide(L)'
;MFTISDLPLPRTQQLQLKLHIHLVELPFNSTNHGLTPNTKIKEALPLPQVVNLFHSSIALEAPFRSLVNEITIKDGQPPLCIIFDVFIGWATNVAKSCGTVSVFVATSPTPFNWGRQVLPTRSISHAIPLGKNSSQN
;
A
#
# COMPACT_ATOMS: atom_id res chain seq x y z
N MET A 1 -51.94 -15.38 16.27
CA MET A 1 -50.80 -16.15 15.75
C MET A 1 -50.01 -15.21 14.85
N PHE A 2 -48.93 -14.63 15.36
CA PHE A 2 -48.11 -13.69 14.60
C PHE A 2 -47.01 -14.49 13.89
N THR A 3 -47.01 -14.46 12.56
CA THR A 3 -46.00 -15.12 11.74
C THR A 3 -44.69 -14.33 11.76
N ILE A 4 -43.56 -15.04 11.80
CA ILE A 4 -42.20 -14.45 11.84
C ILE A 4 -41.90 -13.58 10.60
N SER A 5 -42.75 -13.60 9.58
CA SER A 5 -42.68 -12.75 8.39
C SER A 5 -43.11 -11.30 8.59
N ASP A 6 -43.75 -10.95 9.72
CA ASP A 6 -44.28 -9.60 9.98
C ASP A 6 -43.35 -8.71 10.82
N LEU A 7 -42.14 -9.17 11.14
CA LEU A 7 -41.17 -8.35 11.86
C LEU A 7 -40.48 -7.39 10.85
N PRO A 8 -40.58 -6.06 11.02
CA PRO A 8 -39.84 -5.13 10.17
C PRO A 8 -38.36 -5.35 10.42
N LEU A 9 -37.68 -5.95 9.44
CA LEU A 9 -36.23 -6.10 9.49
C LEU A 9 -35.63 -4.70 9.69
N PRO A 10 -34.80 -4.48 10.73
CA PRO A 10 -34.20 -3.18 10.96
C PRO A 10 -33.43 -2.79 9.71
N ARG A 11 -33.65 -1.55 9.27
CA ARG A 11 -32.89 -0.91 8.19
C ARG A 11 -31.45 -0.71 8.64
N THR A 12 -30.70 -1.78 8.87
CA THR A 12 -29.25 -1.73 8.69
C THR A 12 -29.07 -1.44 7.21
N GLN A 13 -28.70 -0.20 6.93
CA GLN A 13 -28.39 0.31 5.61
C GLN A 13 -27.61 -0.76 4.84
N GLN A 14 -28.22 -1.30 3.80
CA GLN A 14 -27.45 -1.82 2.69
C GLN A 14 -26.68 -0.63 2.13
N LEU A 15 -25.49 -0.36 2.70
CA LEU A 15 -24.46 0.36 1.99
C LEU A 15 -24.23 -0.48 0.73
N GLN A 16 -24.81 -0.03 -0.38
CA GLN A 16 -24.37 -0.40 -1.72
C GLN A 16 -22.92 0.08 -1.83
N LEU A 17 -22.01 -0.70 -1.24
CA LEU A 17 -20.58 -0.43 -1.25
C LEU A 17 -20.15 -0.71 -2.68
N LYS A 18 -20.22 0.33 -3.52
CA LYS A 18 -19.80 0.25 -4.91
C LYS A 18 -18.28 0.10 -4.93
N LEU A 19 -17.83 -1.14 -4.98
CA LEU A 19 -16.42 -1.45 -5.13
C LEU A 19 -15.97 -1.04 -6.54
N HIS A 20 -15.23 0.07 -6.63
CA HIS A 20 -14.56 0.48 -7.86
C HIS A 20 -13.17 -0.16 -7.87
N ILE A 21 -13.02 -1.22 -8.66
CA ILE A 21 -11.74 -1.90 -8.87
C ILE A 21 -11.27 -1.57 -10.28
N HIS A 22 -10.08 -0.99 -10.38
CA HIS A 22 -9.39 -0.75 -11.65
C HIS A 22 -8.19 -1.69 -11.75
N LEU A 23 -8.11 -2.44 -12.84
CA LEU A 23 -6.96 -3.27 -13.16
C LEU A 23 -6.07 -2.53 -14.15
N VAL A 24 -4.78 -2.46 -13.85
CA VAL A 24 -3.77 -1.87 -14.73
C VAL A 24 -2.63 -2.86 -14.90
N GLU A 25 -2.26 -3.13 -16.14
CA GLU A 25 -1.10 -3.97 -16.45
C GLU A 25 0.15 -3.10 -16.54
N LEU A 26 1.22 -3.52 -15.86
CA LEU A 26 2.52 -2.86 -15.94
C LEU A 26 3.41 -3.57 -16.97
N PRO A 27 4.19 -2.82 -17.76
CA PRO A 27 5.13 -3.40 -18.71
C PRO A 27 6.22 -4.18 -17.97
N PHE A 28 6.34 -5.47 -18.27
CA PHE A 28 7.37 -6.35 -17.71
C PHE A 28 7.98 -7.23 -18.81
N ASN A 29 9.31 -7.23 -18.93
CA ASN A 29 10.02 -8.09 -19.87
C ASN A 29 10.90 -9.08 -19.11
N SER A 30 10.43 -10.33 -19.00
CA SER A 30 11.11 -11.39 -18.25
C SER A 30 12.46 -11.80 -18.85
N THR A 31 12.59 -11.73 -20.20
CA THR A 31 13.78 -12.15 -20.94
C THR A 31 15.00 -11.30 -20.59
N ASN A 32 14.81 -10.02 -20.30
CA ASN A 32 15.89 -9.11 -19.89
C ASN A 32 16.47 -9.42 -18.50
N HIS A 33 15.84 -10.33 -17.75
CA HIS A 33 16.18 -10.63 -16.36
C HIS A 33 16.56 -12.10 -16.13
N GLY A 34 16.91 -12.82 -17.21
CA GLY A 34 17.36 -14.22 -17.12
C GLY A 34 16.25 -15.21 -16.72
N LEU A 35 14.99 -14.80 -16.84
CA LEU A 35 13.83 -15.68 -16.72
C LEU A 35 13.51 -16.26 -18.11
N THR A 36 12.95 -17.48 -18.15
CA THR A 36 12.53 -18.05 -19.43
C THR A 36 11.48 -17.15 -20.10
N PRO A 37 11.44 -17.07 -21.45
CA PRO A 37 10.38 -16.33 -22.12
C PRO A 37 9.02 -16.90 -21.69
N ASN A 38 8.11 -16.04 -21.25
CA ASN A 38 6.79 -16.42 -20.74
C ASN A 38 6.77 -17.21 -19.41
N THR A 39 7.73 -17.04 -18.51
CA THR A 39 7.61 -17.55 -17.13
C THR A 39 6.43 -16.89 -16.41
N LYS A 40 5.23 -17.42 -16.63
CA LYS A 40 4.05 -17.13 -15.83
C LYS A 40 4.25 -17.87 -14.50
N ILE A 41 3.93 -17.23 -13.39
CA ILE A 41 4.08 -17.70 -11.98
C ILE A 41 3.30 -19.03 -11.66
N LYS A 42 2.88 -19.78 -12.68
CA LYS A 42 2.00 -20.95 -12.57
C LYS A 42 2.70 -22.29 -12.32
N GLU A 43 4.02 -22.36 -12.45
CA GLU A 43 4.79 -23.56 -12.10
C GLU A 43 5.73 -23.24 -10.94
N ALA A 44 5.93 -24.22 -10.04
CA ALA A 44 6.87 -24.11 -8.93
C ALA A 44 8.27 -23.81 -9.48
N LEU A 45 8.63 -22.53 -9.51
CA LEU A 45 9.93 -22.10 -10.01
C LEU A 45 11.02 -22.62 -9.07
N PRO A 46 12.15 -23.12 -9.60
CA PRO A 46 13.33 -23.37 -8.80
C PRO A 46 13.67 -22.13 -7.97
N LEU A 47 14.10 -22.30 -6.72
CA LEU A 47 14.45 -21.19 -5.82
C LEU A 47 15.32 -20.09 -6.46
N PRO A 48 16.34 -20.39 -7.29
CA PRO A 48 17.11 -19.36 -7.99
C PRO A 48 16.27 -18.48 -8.93
N GLN A 49 15.27 -19.06 -9.59
CA GLN A 49 14.36 -18.32 -10.47
C GLN A 49 13.36 -17.47 -9.68
N VAL A 50 12.98 -17.89 -8.47
CA VAL A 50 12.19 -17.07 -7.54
C VAL A 50 12.98 -15.85 -7.08
N VAL A 51 14.27 -16.02 -6.76
CA VAL A 51 15.17 -14.90 -6.41
C VAL A 51 15.30 -13.94 -7.59
N ASN A 52 15.52 -14.46 -8.81
CA ASN A 52 15.57 -13.63 -10.01
C ASN A 52 14.24 -12.91 -10.28
N LEU A 53 13.09 -13.54 -10.00
CA LEU A 53 11.79 -12.90 -10.12
C LEU A 53 11.68 -11.69 -9.20
N PHE A 54 12.05 -11.82 -7.92
CA PHE A 54 12.03 -10.69 -6.98
C PHE A 54 13.03 -9.60 -7.37
N HIS A 55 14.23 -9.95 -7.83
CA HIS A 55 15.18 -8.97 -8.36
C HIS A 55 14.65 -8.25 -9.60
N SER A 56 14.04 -8.99 -10.53
CA SER A 56 13.45 -8.43 -11.75
C SER A 56 12.27 -7.50 -11.46
N SER A 57 11.58 -7.68 -10.33
CA SER A 57 10.47 -6.81 -9.92
C SER A 57 10.90 -5.36 -9.74
N ILE A 58 12.19 -5.09 -9.49
CA ILE A 58 12.72 -3.72 -9.39
C ILE A 58 12.51 -2.94 -10.70
N ALA A 59 12.52 -3.62 -11.86
CA ALA A 59 12.24 -2.99 -13.14
C ALA A 59 10.81 -2.42 -13.23
N LEU A 60 9.89 -2.87 -12.38
CA LEU A 60 8.53 -2.35 -12.28
C LEU A 60 8.43 -1.06 -11.46
N GLU A 61 9.49 -0.65 -10.75
CA GLU A 61 9.47 0.55 -9.91
C GLU A 61 9.16 1.82 -10.72
N ALA A 62 9.85 1.99 -11.86
CA ALA A 62 9.66 3.13 -12.74
C ALA A 62 8.22 3.20 -13.32
N PRO A 63 7.70 2.15 -14.01
CA PRO A 63 6.35 2.20 -14.55
C PRO A 63 5.28 2.31 -13.45
N PHE A 64 5.49 1.71 -12.28
CA PHE A 64 4.56 1.86 -11.15
C PHE A 64 4.54 3.30 -10.60
N ARG A 65 5.70 3.97 -10.50
CA ARG A 65 5.74 5.38 -10.10
C ARG A 65 5.00 6.28 -11.08
N SER A 66 5.18 6.04 -12.38
CA SER A 66 4.42 6.75 -13.42
C SER A 66 2.91 6.56 -13.24
N LEU A 67 2.46 5.34 -12.98
CA LEU A 67 1.05 5.04 -12.71
C LEU A 67 0.51 5.81 -11.49
N VAL A 68 1.25 5.83 -10.38
CA VAL A 68 0.83 6.58 -9.17
C VAL A 68 0.74 8.07 -9.46
N ASN A 69 1.67 8.62 -10.24
CA ASN A 69 1.63 10.02 -10.66
C ASN A 69 0.43 10.31 -11.58
N GLU A 70 0.11 9.42 -12.52
CA GLU A 70 -1.06 9.55 -13.39
C GLU A 70 -2.37 9.56 -12.58
N ILE A 71 -2.50 8.64 -11.61
CA ILE A 71 -3.63 8.63 -10.68
C ILE A 71 -3.70 9.95 -9.90
N THR A 72 -2.56 10.42 -9.41
CA THR A 72 -2.47 11.69 -8.66
C THR A 72 -2.92 12.88 -9.49
N ILE A 73 -2.53 12.94 -10.77
CA ILE A 73 -2.93 13.99 -11.70
C ILE A 73 -4.44 13.91 -11.99
N LYS A 74 -4.95 12.70 -12.21
CA LYS A 74 -6.36 12.47 -12.54
C LYS A 74 -7.30 12.82 -11.38
N ASP A 75 -6.92 12.44 -10.16
CA ASP A 75 -7.77 12.60 -8.97
C ASP A 75 -7.44 13.88 -8.18
N GLY A 76 -6.39 14.60 -8.57
CA GLY A 76 -5.91 15.84 -7.92
C GLY A 76 -5.17 15.62 -6.60
N GLN A 77 -5.03 14.37 -6.16
CA GLN A 77 -4.36 13.99 -4.91
C GLN A 77 -3.77 12.59 -5.02
N PRO A 78 -2.68 12.29 -4.28
CA PRO A 78 -2.10 10.96 -4.29
C PRO A 78 -3.06 9.93 -3.67
N PRO A 79 -2.88 8.64 -3.99
CA PRO A 79 -3.67 7.58 -3.36
C PRO A 79 -3.50 7.62 -1.84
N LEU A 80 -4.52 7.18 -1.09
CA LEU A 80 -4.48 7.17 0.38
C LEU A 80 -3.35 6.27 0.92
N CYS A 81 -3.15 5.12 0.28
CA CYS A 81 -2.06 4.22 0.60
C CYS A 81 -1.70 3.35 -0.60
N ILE A 82 -0.46 2.87 -0.60
CA ILE A 82 0.04 1.84 -1.50
C ILE A 82 0.17 0.55 -0.68
N ILE A 83 -0.60 -0.46 -1.08
CA ILE A 83 -0.55 -1.80 -0.48
C ILE A 83 0.24 -2.71 -1.42
N PHE A 84 1.25 -3.39 -0.89
CA PHE A 84 2.14 -4.24 -1.68
C PHE A 84 2.54 -5.50 -0.91
N ASP A 85 3.06 -6.51 -1.60
CA ASP A 85 3.60 -7.71 -0.96
C ASP A 85 4.99 -7.43 -0.38
N VAL A 86 5.38 -8.10 0.72
CA VAL A 86 6.70 -8.00 1.37
C VAL A 86 7.89 -8.10 0.40
N PHE A 87 7.77 -8.85 -0.70
CA PHE A 87 8.84 -8.96 -1.70
C PHE A 87 9.00 -7.73 -2.60
N ILE A 88 8.06 -6.78 -2.57
CA ILE A 88 8.02 -5.57 -3.39
C ILE A 88 8.49 -4.36 -2.56
N GLY A 89 9.61 -4.52 -1.84
CA GLY A 89 10.10 -3.51 -0.88
C GLY A 89 10.32 -2.12 -1.49
N TRP A 90 10.67 -2.05 -2.79
CA TRP A 90 10.85 -0.81 -3.53
C TRP A 90 9.59 0.07 -3.60
N ALA A 91 8.39 -0.50 -3.42
CA ALA A 91 7.14 0.27 -3.38
C ALA A 91 7.10 1.28 -2.23
N THR A 92 7.84 1.03 -1.15
CA THR A 92 8.02 1.99 -0.04
C THR A 92 8.67 3.29 -0.52
N ASN A 93 9.65 3.19 -1.43
CA ASN A 93 10.33 4.37 -1.96
C ASN A 93 9.42 5.15 -2.92
N VAL A 94 8.58 4.45 -3.68
CA VAL A 94 7.54 5.07 -4.51
C VAL A 94 6.55 5.84 -3.64
N ALA A 95 6.00 5.19 -2.60
CA ALA A 95 5.06 5.82 -1.68
C ALA A 95 5.63 7.10 -1.06
N LYS A 96 6.87 7.05 -0.55
CA LYS A 96 7.58 8.22 -0.01
C LYS A 96 7.72 9.34 -1.02
N SER A 97 8.11 9.03 -2.26
CA SER A 97 8.30 10.03 -3.31
C SER A 97 7.01 10.71 -3.75
N CYS A 98 5.89 9.99 -3.68
CA CYS A 98 4.56 10.48 -4.05
C CYS A 98 3.79 11.09 -2.85
N GLY A 99 4.40 11.11 -1.66
CA GLY A 99 3.77 11.66 -0.46
C GLY A 99 2.61 10.83 0.10
N THR A 100 2.63 9.51 -0.06
CA THR A 100 1.58 8.59 0.39
C THR A 100 2.09 7.55 1.41
N VAL A 101 1.15 6.87 2.08
CA VAL A 101 1.42 5.82 3.07
C VAL A 101 1.74 4.49 2.38
N SER A 102 2.75 3.78 2.87
CA SER A 102 3.12 2.44 2.42
C SER A 102 2.68 1.39 3.43
N VAL A 103 1.97 0.34 2.99
CA VAL A 103 1.59 -0.81 3.81
C VAL A 103 2.00 -2.08 3.07
N PHE A 104 2.77 -2.96 3.72
CA PHE A 104 3.07 -4.26 3.14
C PHE A 104 2.21 -5.37 3.73
N VAL A 105 1.93 -6.39 2.93
CA VAL A 105 1.24 -7.61 3.32
C VAL A 105 2.26 -8.75 3.27
N ALA A 106 2.33 -9.52 4.35
CA ALA A 106 3.15 -10.72 4.44
C ALA A 106 2.25 -11.94 4.56
N THR A 107 2.40 -12.87 3.63
CA THR A 107 1.64 -14.12 3.61
C THR A 107 2.40 -15.19 4.40
N SER A 108 2.48 -15.06 5.73
CA SER A 108 3.08 -16.06 6.61
C SER A 108 2.03 -16.64 7.57
N PRO A 109 2.08 -17.96 7.89
CA PRO A 109 1.15 -18.57 8.84
C PRO A 109 1.39 -18.14 10.30
N THR A 110 2.46 -17.40 10.59
CA THR A 110 2.75 -16.86 11.92
C THR A 110 2.39 -15.37 12.01
N PRO A 111 1.75 -14.92 13.11
CA PRO A 111 1.52 -13.51 13.35
C PRO A 111 2.87 -12.80 13.48
N PHE A 112 3.21 -12.01 12.47
CA PHE A 112 4.32 -11.06 12.54
C PHE A 112 3.99 -10.04 13.63
N ASN A 113 4.73 -10.06 14.74
CA ASN A 113 4.50 -9.19 15.90
C ASN A 113 5.00 -7.77 15.60
N TRP A 114 4.09 -6.88 15.21
CA TRP A 114 4.34 -5.45 14.93
C TRP A 114 4.54 -4.59 16.18
N GLY A 115 5.28 -5.09 17.16
CA GLY A 115 5.69 -4.34 18.35
C GLY A 115 6.86 -3.39 18.04
N ARG A 116 6.55 -2.17 17.57
CA ARG A 116 7.41 -0.98 17.33
C ARG A 116 7.89 -0.75 15.89
N GLN A 117 7.76 0.51 15.47
CA GLN A 117 8.29 1.18 14.25
C GLN A 117 7.33 1.11 13.03
N VAL A 118 6.80 2.19 12.45
CA VAL A 118 7.07 3.65 12.52
C VAL A 118 5.75 4.37 12.18
N LEU A 119 5.16 5.10 13.14
CA LEU A 119 4.24 6.19 12.77
C LEU A 119 5.12 7.39 12.41
N PRO A 120 4.87 8.09 11.29
CA PRO A 120 5.57 9.33 11.00
C PRO A 120 5.16 10.36 12.07
N THR A 121 6.09 10.74 12.94
CA THR A 121 5.94 11.91 13.80
C THR A 121 5.90 13.14 12.92
N ARG A 122 4.70 13.61 12.61
CA ARG A 122 4.46 14.96 12.12
C ARG A 122 4.78 15.90 13.29
N SER A 123 6.03 16.38 13.34
CA SER A 123 6.43 17.42 14.30
C SER A 123 5.73 18.72 13.92
N ILE A 124 4.62 19.03 14.60
CA ILE A 124 4.05 20.37 14.60
C ILE A 124 4.76 21.12 15.72
N SER A 125 5.85 21.81 15.41
CA SER A 125 6.41 22.83 16.30
C SER A 125 5.56 24.08 16.19
N HIS A 126 4.50 24.18 17.01
CA HIS A 126 3.94 25.48 17.38
C HIS A 126 4.71 26.00 18.58
N ALA A 127 5.57 26.99 18.35
CA ALA A 127 6.24 27.74 19.39
C ALA A 127 5.20 28.60 20.13
N ILE A 128 5.02 28.35 21.44
CA ILE A 128 4.42 29.31 22.36
C ILE A 128 5.60 30.01 23.05
N PRO A 129 5.76 31.34 22.95
CA PRO A 129 6.79 32.04 23.72
C PRO A 129 6.33 32.19 25.16
N LEU A 130 7.00 31.49 26.08
CA LEU A 130 6.88 31.74 27.51
C LEU A 130 7.52 33.10 27.83
N GLY A 131 6.67 34.03 28.24
CA GLY A 131 7.04 35.37 28.66
C GLY A 131 8.01 35.36 29.84
N LYS A 132 9.00 36.25 29.75
CA LYS A 132 9.85 36.65 30.87
C LYS A 132 8.97 37.25 31.97
N ASN A 133 9.25 36.93 33.23
CA ASN A 133 9.07 37.86 34.34
C ASN A 133 10.08 37.56 35.46
N SER A 134 11.07 38.45 35.50
CA SER A 134 11.89 38.77 36.67
C SER A 134 11.06 39.52 37.72
N SER A 135 11.16 39.15 38.99
CA SER A 135 11.34 40.10 40.13
C SER A 135 11.28 39.38 41.48
N GLN A 136 12.29 39.66 42.31
CA GLN A 136 12.28 39.87 43.77
C GLN A 136 11.65 38.74 44.64
N ASN A 137 12.36 38.13 45.57
CA ASN A 137 13.14 38.71 46.67
C ASN A 137 14.06 37.62 47.26
#